data_AF-A0A8S1AW94-F1
#
_entry.id   AF-A0A8S1AW94-F1
#
_cell.length_a   1.000
_cell.length_b   1.000
_cell.length_c   1.000
_cell.angle_alpha   90.00
_cell.angle_beta   90.00
_cell.angle_gamma   90.00
#
_symmetry.space_group_name_H-M   'P 1'
#
loop_
_entity.id
_entity.type
_entity.pdbx_description
1 polymer ?
#
loop_
_entity_poly.entity_id
_entity_poly.type
_entity_poly.pdbx_seq_one_letter_code
_entity_poly.pdbx_strand_id
1 'polypeptide(L)'
;MNCRLVLSLLLALSVIVSECKYGFVLMKGNEVTIKVTDYFADIPDVHVARATYSNEINSTGWAFLELHTSVYCHDEKQAYAAGYLEGYLTRELVWMHWQNMLKGYCYNKTDICGMIEDFVTKNEMYMNKMLEADPVNPYWYQVKLYYIQIQGLADGYNAATHDPYEFLTSRDIVWINMLGDLDELALSLSSANYSDDQLFDEHCTGLVKLLPDWSNLYTSHVTWNSYQSMLRIQKMYVMNLHLAPGNAQIIPGYKMSMSSYPAFVQVQE
;
A
#
# COMPACT_ATOMS: atom_id res chain seq x y z
N MET A 1 -12.12 -16.65 0.63
CA MET A 1 -11.32 -17.67 1.35
C MET A 1 -12.15 -18.20 2.52
N ASN A 2 -12.43 -19.50 2.57
CA ASN A 2 -13.18 -20.08 3.70
C ASN A 2 -12.21 -20.44 4.83
N CYS A 3 -12.17 -19.63 5.87
CA CYS A 3 -11.44 -19.90 7.11
C CYS A 3 -12.14 -21.07 7.83
N ARG A 4 -11.48 -22.23 7.96
CA ARG A 4 -12.08 -23.42 8.58
C ARG A 4 -11.90 -23.40 10.10
N LEU A 5 -13.02 -23.48 10.81
CA LEU A 5 -13.09 -23.78 12.24
C LEU A 5 -12.81 -25.28 12.45
N VAL A 6 -11.81 -25.65 13.26
CA VAL A 6 -11.60 -27.04 13.70
C VAL A 6 -11.73 -27.09 15.22
N LEU A 7 -12.78 -27.78 15.70
CA LEU A 7 -13.01 -28.10 17.10
C LEU A 7 -12.06 -29.23 17.54
N SER A 8 -11.55 -29.09 18.76
CA SER A 8 -10.40 -29.75 19.37
C SER A 8 -10.49 -31.27 19.59
N LEU A 9 -9.38 -31.97 19.33
CA LEU A 9 -8.95 -33.14 20.10
C LEU A 9 -7.42 -33.08 20.32
N LEU A 10 -7.01 -33.23 21.58
CA LEU A 10 -5.64 -33.06 22.09
C LEU A 10 -4.59 -33.93 21.36
N LEU A 11 -3.76 -33.29 20.53
CA LEU A 11 -2.36 -33.66 20.33
C LEU A 11 -1.57 -32.35 20.22
N ALA A 12 -0.58 -32.18 21.09
CA ALA A 12 0.34 -31.05 21.08
C ALA A 12 1.29 -31.14 19.87
N LEU A 13 0.74 -30.89 18.69
CA LEU A 13 1.49 -30.29 17.59
C LEU A 13 1.27 -28.79 17.73
N SER A 14 2.35 -28.05 17.95
CA SER A 14 2.36 -26.60 17.78
C SER A 14 2.12 -26.30 16.29
N VAL A 15 0.86 -26.39 15.87
CA VAL A 15 0.40 -25.82 14.62
C VAL A 15 0.59 -24.32 14.82
N ILE A 16 1.55 -23.74 14.11
CA ILE A 16 1.68 -22.29 13.99
C ILE A 16 0.42 -21.85 13.26
N VAL A 17 -0.63 -21.56 14.03
CA VAL A 17 -1.85 -20.96 13.49
C VAL A 17 -1.44 -19.57 13.04
N SER A 18 -1.44 -19.33 11.73
CA SER A 18 -1.36 -17.96 11.23
C SER A 18 -2.56 -17.20 11.81
N GLU A 19 -2.28 -16.20 12.65
CA GLU A 19 -3.30 -15.36 13.25
C GLU A 19 -3.88 -14.45 12.17
N CYS A 20 -5.01 -14.87 11.60
CA CYS A 20 -5.82 -14.04 10.73
C CYS A 20 -6.52 -12.97 11.57
N LYS A 21 -6.29 -11.69 11.24
CA LYS A 21 -6.89 -10.54 11.91
C LYS A 21 -7.93 -9.91 10.99
N TYR A 22 -9.04 -9.49 11.57
CA TYR A 22 -10.05 -8.67 10.91
C TYR A 22 -9.99 -7.27 11.50
N GLY A 23 -10.09 -6.26 10.65
CA GLY A 23 -10.13 -4.88 11.09
C GLY A 23 -11.22 -4.08 10.38
N PHE A 24 -11.74 -3.06 11.03
CA PHE A 24 -12.66 -2.12 10.40
C PHE A 24 -12.49 -0.70 10.97
N VAL A 25 -12.84 0.27 10.13
CA VAL A 25 -12.80 1.70 10.43
C VAL A 25 -14.21 2.26 10.43
N LEU A 26 -14.54 2.95 11.52
CA LEU A 26 -15.71 3.82 11.64
C LEU A 26 -15.24 5.27 11.62
N MET A 27 -16.01 6.16 10.97
CA MET A 27 -15.72 7.59 11.01
C MET A 27 -16.95 8.39 11.39
N LYS A 28 -16.78 9.32 12.34
CA LYS A 28 -17.79 10.30 12.74
C LYS A 28 -17.21 11.70 12.57
N GLY A 29 -17.64 12.41 11.52
CA GLY A 29 -16.94 13.64 11.11
C GLY A 29 -15.52 13.31 10.65
N ASN A 30 -14.53 13.91 11.33
CA ASN A 30 -13.10 13.66 11.12
C ASN A 30 -12.51 12.69 12.15
N GLU A 31 -13.29 12.25 13.14
CA GLU A 31 -12.82 11.29 14.15
C GLU A 31 -12.83 9.87 13.56
N VAL A 32 -11.70 9.19 13.69
CA VAL A 32 -11.46 7.84 13.19
C VAL A 32 -11.45 6.89 14.37
N THR A 33 -12.26 5.83 14.30
CA THR A 33 -12.22 4.73 15.26
C THR A 33 -11.89 3.44 14.53
N ILE A 34 -10.80 2.80 14.92
CA ILE A 34 -10.39 1.49 14.43
C ILE A 34 -10.70 0.41 15.46
N LYS A 35 -11.12 -0.76 14.98
CA LYS A 35 -11.30 -1.97 15.77
C LYS A 35 -10.67 -3.15 15.05
N VAL A 36 -9.95 -3.96 15.81
CA VAL A 36 -9.39 -5.24 15.36
C VAL A 36 -10.08 -6.35 16.16
N THR A 37 -10.44 -7.43 15.48
CA THR A 37 -11.15 -8.59 16.03
C THR A 37 -10.66 -9.88 15.37
N ASP A 38 -10.81 -10.99 16.07
CA ASP A 38 -10.52 -12.34 15.57
C ASP A 38 -11.70 -12.93 14.78
N TYR A 39 -12.88 -12.29 14.81
CA TYR A 39 -14.09 -12.80 14.19
C TYR A 39 -14.67 -11.83 13.16
N PHE A 40 -14.79 -12.30 11.92
CA PHE A 40 -15.42 -11.52 10.84
C PHE A 40 -16.84 -11.03 11.20
N ALA A 41 -17.59 -11.81 11.97
CA ALA A 41 -18.95 -11.48 12.38
C ALA A 41 -19.06 -10.24 13.29
N ASP A 42 -17.95 -9.79 13.88
CA ASP A 42 -17.94 -8.59 14.74
C ASP A 42 -17.84 -7.29 13.93
N ILE A 43 -17.59 -7.38 12.61
CA ILE A 43 -17.58 -6.21 11.73
C ILE A 43 -19.03 -5.74 11.55
N PRO A 44 -19.38 -4.51 11.94
CA PRO A 44 -20.74 -3.99 11.79
C PRO A 44 -21.08 -3.77 10.32
N ASP A 45 -22.37 -3.87 9.97
CA ASP A 45 -22.87 -3.54 8.63
C ASP A 45 -22.49 -2.13 8.19
N VAL A 46 -22.49 -1.18 9.15
CA VAL A 46 -22.10 0.21 8.93
C VAL A 46 -20.63 0.39 9.29
N HIS A 47 -19.78 0.48 8.28
CA HIS A 47 -18.35 0.81 8.36
C HIS A 47 -17.92 1.64 7.14
N VAL A 48 -16.76 2.30 7.22
CA VAL A 48 -16.16 3.01 6.08
C VAL A 48 -15.23 2.08 5.29
N ALA A 49 -14.38 1.33 6.01
CA ALA A 49 -13.51 0.33 5.44
C ALA A 49 -13.43 -0.89 6.37
N ARG A 50 -13.19 -2.07 5.78
CA ARG A 50 -12.88 -3.30 6.49
C ARG A 50 -11.76 -4.05 5.79
N ALA A 51 -11.02 -4.85 6.53
CA ALA A 51 -9.93 -5.63 5.98
C ALA A 51 -9.77 -6.97 6.70
N THR A 52 -9.23 -7.93 5.96
CA THR A 52 -8.71 -9.20 6.48
C THR A 52 -7.22 -9.23 6.22
N TYR A 53 -6.43 -9.56 7.24
CA TYR A 53 -4.98 -9.60 7.17
C TYR A 53 -4.46 -10.88 7.79
N SER A 54 -3.61 -11.63 7.07
CA SER A 54 -2.84 -12.74 7.61
C SER A 54 -1.37 -12.57 7.28
N ASN A 55 -0.51 -12.74 8.29
CA ASN A 55 0.92 -12.81 8.08
C ASN A 55 1.33 -14.29 7.96
N GLU A 56 1.63 -14.72 6.74
CA GLU A 56 2.00 -16.09 6.41
C GLU A 56 3.41 -16.15 5.79
N ILE A 57 4.23 -15.12 6.04
CA ILE A 57 5.57 -14.99 5.43
C ILE A 57 6.45 -16.19 5.80
N ASN A 58 6.42 -16.64 7.06
CA ASN A 58 7.24 -17.77 7.51
C ASN A 58 6.88 -19.11 6.86
N SER A 59 5.64 -19.29 6.41
CA SER A 59 5.17 -20.54 5.79
C SER A 59 5.11 -20.48 4.27
N THR A 60 4.85 -19.32 3.69
CA THR A 60 4.57 -19.15 2.25
C THR A 60 5.46 -18.13 1.55
N GLY A 61 6.13 -17.26 2.30
CA GLY A 61 6.82 -16.06 1.78
C GLY A 61 5.91 -14.84 1.58
N TRP A 62 4.61 -14.94 1.88
CA TRP A 62 3.63 -13.87 1.66
C TRP A 62 2.82 -13.54 2.92
N ALA A 63 2.52 -12.27 3.11
CA ALA A 63 1.34 -11.85 3.84
C ALA A 63 0.18 -11.58 2.87
N PHE A 64 -1.05 -11.63 3.37
CA PHE A 64 -2.26 -11.43 2.57
C PHE A 64 -3.10 -10.32 3.18
N LEU A 65 -3.53 -9.35 2.36
CA LEU A 65 -4.41 -8.26 2.77
C LEU A 65 -5.57 -8.15 1.79
N GLU A 66 -6.80 -8.33 2.28
CA GLU A 66 -8.02 -8.07 1.50
C GLU A 66 -8.77 -6.90 2.14
N LEU A 67 -8.89 -5.78 1.42
CA LEU A 67 -9.47 -4.52 1.90
C LEU A 67 -10.71 -4.13 1.08
N HIS A 68 -11.76 -3.72 1.77
CA HIS A 68 -13.03 -3.30 1.18
C HIS A 68 -13.45 -1.95 1.74
N THR A 69 -13.95 -1.05 0.87
CA THR A 69 -14.57 0.21 1.30
C THR A 69 -16.07 0.21 1.07
N SER A 70 -16.81 0.99 1.86
CA SER A 70 -18.26 1.07 1.79
C SER A 70 -18.73 2.01 0.69
N VAL A 71 -19.64 1.52 -0.16
CA VAL A 71 -20.32 2.29 -1.22
C VAL A 71 -21.12 3.49 -0.70
N TYR A 72 -21.46 3.50 0.59
CA TYR A 72 -22.27 4.55 1.20
C TYR A 72 -21.44 5.74 1.72
N CYS A 73 -20.12 5.69 1.58
CA CYS A 73 -19.20 6.71 2.05
C CYS A 73 -18.63 7.54 0.89
N HIS A 74 -18.35 8.82 1.14
CA HIS A 74 -17.62 9.64 0.17
C HIS A 74 -16.22 9.10 -0.09
N ASP A 75 -15.77 9.20 -1.34
CA ASP A 75 -14.51 8.61 -1.81
C ASP A 75 -13.29 9.05 -1.00
N GLU A 76 -13.23 10.32 -0.57
CA GLU A 76 -12.13 10.82 0.27
C GLU A 76 -12.08 10.09 1.62
N LYS A 77 -13.24 9.80 2.23
CA LYS A 77 -13.32 8.99 3.45
C LYS A 77 -12.96 7.54 3.16
N GLN A 78 -13.40 7.00 2.02
CA GLN A 78 -13.08 5.64 1.61
C GLN A 78 -11.56 5.46 1.44
N ALA A 79 -10.90 6.37 0.70
CA ALA A 79 -9.47 6.33 0.44
C ALA A 79 -8.66 6.51 1.73
N TYR A 80 -9.04 7.48 2.57
CA TYR A 80 -8.38 7.71 3.85
C TYR A 80 -8.50 6.50 4.78
N ALA A 81 -9.72 5.96 4.94
CA ALA A 81 -9.96 4.81 5.80
C ALA A 81 -9.29 3.53 5.27
N ALA A 82 -9.19 3.37 3.95
CA ALA A 82 -8.45 2.28 3.34
C ALA A 82 -6.97 2.33 3.71
N GLY A 83 -6.33 3.49 3.50
CA GLY A 83 -4.95 3.70 3.92
C GLY A 83 -4.76 3.46 5.41
N TYR A 84 -5.60 4.10 6.23
CA TYR A 84 -5.53 3.99 7.70
C TYR A 84 -5.60 2.55 8.18
N LEU A 85 -6.56 1.79 7.65
CA LEU A 85 -6.73 0.40 8.06
C LEU A 85 -5.55 -0.47 7.64
N GLU A 86 -5.01 -0.28 6.44
CA GLU A 86 -3.81 -0.98 5.98
C GLU A 86 -2.60 -0.64 6.85
N GLY A 87 -2.31 0.65 7.05
CA GLY A 87 -1.17 1.09 7.86
C GLY A 87 -1.22 0.55 9.28
N TYR A 88 -2.41 0.53 9.88
CA TYR A 88 -2.61 0.00 11.23
C TYR A 88 -2.40 -1.52 11.30
N LEU A 89 -3.02 -2.29 10.42
CA LEU A 89 -2.95 -3.76 10.44
C LEU A 89 -1.56 -4.28 10.06
N THR A 90 -0.85 -3.57 9.18
CA THR A 90 0.44 -3.99 8.63
C THR A 90 1.63 -3.31 9.29
N ARG A 91 1.42 -2.57 10.40
CA ARG A 91 2.43 -1.74 11.09
C ARG A 91 3.80 -2.41 11.21
N GLU A 92 3.83 -3.66 11.67
CA GLU A 92 5.09 -4.38 11.90
C GLU A 92 5.87 -4.58 10.60
N LEU A 93 5.19 -5.00 9.53
CA LEU A 93 5.80 -5.18 8.21
C LEU A 93 6.21 -3.84 7.60
N VAL A 94 5.44 -2.77 7.79
CA VAL A 94 5.78 -1.42 7.31
C VAL A 94 7.09 -0.95 7.93
N TRP A 95 7.24 -1.07 9.25
CA TRP A 95 8.47 -0.67 9.92
C TRP A 95 9.68 -1.47 9.43
N MET A 96 9.56 -2.80 9.37
CA MET A 96 10.66 -3.65 8.89
C MET A 96 11.03 -3.34 7.43
N HIS A 97 10.04 -3.09 6.57
CA HIS A 97 10.30 -2.76 5.18
C HIS A 97 10.97 -1.39 5.02
N TRP A 98 10.54 -0.38 5.80
CA TRP A 98 11.20 0.93 5.84
C TRP A 98 12.65 0.83 6.30
N GLN A 99 12.93 0.03 7.35
CA GLN A 99 14.30 -0.24 7.82
C GLN A 99 15.16 -0.86 6.72
N ASN A 100 14.62 -1.84 6.00
CA ASN A 100 15.34 -2.59 4.98
C ASN A 100 15.63 -1.75 3.73
N MET A 101 14.66 -0.94 3.30
CA MET A 101 14.71 -0.29 1.98
C MET A 101 15.13 1.17 2.06
N LEU A 102 14.53 1.96 2.94
CA LEU A 102 14.57 3.42 2.83
C LEU A 102 15.47 4.09 3.87
N LYS A 103 15.59 3.55 5.09
CA LYS A 103 16.35 4.17 6.19
C LYS A 103 17.79 4.51 5.81
N GLY A 104 18.44 3.65 5.02
CA GLY A 104 19.83 3.81 4.58
C GLY A 104 20.00 4.64 3.31
N TYR A 105 18.91 4.97 2.59
CA TYR A 105 18.98 5.51 1.23
C TYR A 105 19.81 6.79 1.13
N CYS A 106 19.60 7.73 2.04
CA CYS A 106 20.30 9.02 2.05
C CYS A 106 21.65 9.01 2.79
N TYR A 107 22.13 7.86 3.27
CA TYR A 107 23.41 7.77 3.96
C TYR A 107 24.56 8.16 3.01
N ASN A 108 25.34 9.19 3.38
CA ASN A 108 26.38 9.81 2.54
C ASN A 108 25.90 10.34 1.17
N LYS A 109 24.57 10.50 0.97
CA LYS A 109 23.95 11.02 -0.27
C LYS A 109 23.11 12.29 -0.01
N THR A 110 23.50 13.10 0.98
CA THR A 110 22.70 14.24 1.48
C THR A 110 22.37 15.27 0.41
N ASP A 111 23.32 15.60 -0.47
CA ASP A 111 23.12 16.62 -1.50
C ASP A 111 22.07 16.19 -2.52
N ILE A 112 22.17 14.95 -3.02
CA ILE A 112 21.19 14.38 -3.96
C ILE A 112 19.83 14.20 -3.30
N CYS A 113 19.77 13.70 -2.05
CA CYS A 113 18.50 13.61 -1.34
C CYS A 113 17.86 14.99 -1.11
N GLY A 114 18.65 16.03 -0.88
CA GLY A 114 18.15 17.41 -0.82
C GLY A 114 17.53 17.88 -2.14
N MET A 115 18.12 17.50 -3.29
CA MET A 115 17.55 17.80 -4.61
C MET A 115 16.27 17.02 -4.89
N ILE A 116 16.23 15.73 -4.51
CA ILE A 116 15.02 14.89 -4.62
C ILE A 116 13.90 15.49 -3.77
N GLU A 117 14.19 15.89 -2.53
CA GLU A 117 13.19 16.48 -1.64
C GLU A 117 12.63 17.81 -2.17
N ASP A 118 13.48 18.66 -2.75
CA ASP A 118 13.04 19.89 -3.42
C ASP A 118 12.20 19.59 -4.67
N PHE A 119 12.58 18.58 -5.46
CA PHE A 119 11.79 18.13 -6.62
C PHE A 119 10.41 17.63 -6.19
N VAL A 120 10.33 16.75 -5.19
CA VAL A 120 9.07 16.20 -4.65
C VAL A 120 8.19 17.33 -4.12
N THR A 121 8.77 18.27 -3.38
CA THR A 121 8.04 19.44 -2.87
C THR A 121 7.45 20.29 -4.00
N LYS A 122 8.22 20.57 -5.06
CA LYS A 122 7.74 21.30 -6.23
C LYS A 122 6.66 20.54 -6.99
N ASN A 123 6.80 19.22 -7.10
CA ASN A 123 5.81 18.35 -7.72
C ASN A 123 4.48 18.40 -6.96
N GLU A 124 4.50 18.33 -5.63
CA GLU A 124 3.29 18.48 -4.80
C GLU A 124 2.63 19.84 -4.94
N MET A 125 3.42 20.92 -4.96
CA MET A 125 2.90 22.25 -5.23
C MET A 125 2.23 22.34 -6.61
N TYR A 126 2.78 21.67 -7.62
CA TYR A 126 2.16 21.59 -8.93
C TYR A 126 0.84 20.82 -8.88
N MET A 127 0.80 19.64 -8.27
CA MET A 127 -0.43 18.84 -8.15
C MET A 127 -1.53 19.59 -7.41
N ASN A 128 -1.20 20.30 -6.32
CA ASN A 128 -2.16 21.13 -5.59
C ASN A 128 -2.74 22.26 -6.45
N LYS A 129 -1.89 22.94 -7.24
CA LYS A 129 -2.38 23.97 -8.18
C LYS A 129 -3.33 23.40 -9.23
N MET A 130 -3.05 22.19 -9.72
CA MET A 130 -3.91 21.55 -10.71
C MET A 130 -5.25 21.13 -10.12
N LEU A 131 -5.26 20.66 -8.86
CA LEU A 131 -6.47 20.36 -8.10
C LEU A 131 -7.33 21.59 -7.83
N GLU A 132 -6.71 22.72 -7.49
CA GLU A 132 -7.41 23.99 -7.26
C GLU A 132 -7.97 24.58 -8.55
N ALA A 133 -7.25 24.43 -9.67
CA ALA A 133 -7.64 24.98 -10.96
C ALA A 133 -8.87 24.27 -11.56
N ASP A 134 -8.99 22.95 -11.40
CA ASP A 134 -10.12 22.17 -11.89
C ASP A 134 -10.51 21.04 -10.91
N PRO A 135 -11.26 21.36 -9.83
CA PRO A 135 -11.59 20.41 -8.76
C PRO A 135 -12.48 19.24 -9.20
N VAL A 136 -13.15 19.38 -10.35
CA VAL A 136 -14.06 18.34 -10.90
C VAL A 136 -13.38 17.49 -11.97
N ASN A 137 -12.10 17.77 -12.27
CA ASN A 137 -11.34 17.01 -13.23
C ASN A 137 -11.21 15.53 -12.80
N PRO A 138 -11.66 14.56 -13.62
CA PRO A 138 -11.58 13.15 -13.24
C PRO A 138 -10.16 12.66 -12.95
N TYR A 139 -9.17 13.13 -13.72
CA TYR A 139 -7.77 12.71 -13.54
C TYR A 139 -7.21 13.21 -12.21
N TRP A 140 -7.29 14.51 -11.97
CA TRP A 140 -6.77 15.09 -10.72
C TRP A 140 -7.54 14.59 -9.51
N TYR A 141 -8.83 14.31 -9.64
CA TYR A 141 -9.59 13.67 -8.57
C TYR A 141 -9.00 12.32 -8.16
N GLN A 142 -8.62 11.45 -9.10
CA GLN A 142 -7.97 10.18 -8.76
C GLN A 142 -6.60 10.39 -8.10
N VAL A 143 -5.81 11.37 -8.59
CA VAL A 143 -4.53 11.74 -7.95
C VAL A 143 -4.75 12.19 -6.51
N LYS A 144 -5.78 12.99 -6.24
CA LYS A 144 -6.14 13.40 -4.87
C LYS A 144 -6.45 12.19 -3.99
N LEU A 145 -7.26 11.25 -4.47
CA LEU A 145 -7.64 10.06 -3.70
C LEU A 145 -6.43 9.18 -3.37
N TYR A 146 -5.48 9.04 -4.29
CA TYR A 146 -4.19 8.36 -4.06
C TYR A 146 -3.41 8.99 -2.90
N TYR A 147 -3.21 10.31 -2.90
CA TYR A 147 -2.50 11.00 -1.81
C TYR A 147 -3.26 10.95 -0.48
N ILE A 148 -4.60 10.98 -0.51
CA ILE A 148 -5.42 10.78 0.70
C ILE A 148 -5.23 9.37 1.28
N GLN A 149 -5.11 8.34 0.43
CA GLN A 149 -4.82 6.98 0.88
C GLN A 149 -3.43 6.89 1.50
N ILE A 150 -2.41 7.52 0.91
CA ILE A 150 -1.06 7.61 1.50
C ILE A 150 -1.09 8.28 2.87
N GLN A 151 -1.80 9.42 2.99
CA GLN A 151 -1.94 10.12 4.26
C GLN A 151 -2.62 9.23 5.31
N GLY A 152 -3.72 8.56 4.92
CA GLY A 152 -4.39 7.58 5.76
C GLY A 152 -3.44 6.50 6.24
N LEU A 153 -2.61 5.95 5.35
CA LEU A 153 -1.63 4.90 5.68
C LEU A 153 -0.64 5.35 6.74
N ALA A 154 -0.05 6.54 6.59
CA ALA A 154 0.85 7.09 7.59
C ALA A 154 0.16 7.29 8.95
N ASP A 155 -1.05 7.85 8.96
CA ASP A 155 -1.82 8.09 10.19
C ASP A 155 -2.20 6.78 10.89
N GLY A 156 -2.65 5.78 10.13
CA GLY A 156 -2.99 4.46 10.66
C GLY A 156 -1.79 3.69 11.20
N TYR A 157 -0.66 3.74 10.48
CA TYR A 157 0.62 3.21 10.94
C TYR A 157 1.05 3.83 12.27
N ASN A 158 1.03 5.16 12.36
CA ASN A 158 1.42 5.87 13.58
C ASN A 158 0.44 5.61 14.74
N ALA A 159 -0.85 5.44 14.45
CA ALA A 159 -1.84 5.09 15.47
C ALA A 159 -1.64 3.68 16.07
N ALA A 160 -1.01 2.76 15.33
CA ALA A 160 -0.60 1.45 15.82
C ALA A 160 0.81 1.44 16.47
N THR A 161 1.54 2.55 16.36
CA THR A 161 2.94 2.64 16.77
C THR A 161 3.05 3.24 18.17
N HIS A 162 3.77 2.53 19.05
CA HIS A 162 3.93 2.95 20.44
C HIS A 162 5.26 3.67 20.69
N ASP A 163 6.31 3.30 19.94
CA ASP A 163 7.63 3.91 20.04
C ASP A 163 7.72 5.13 19.11
N PRO A 164 7.92 6.36 19.64
CA PRO A 164 8.09 7.56 18.83
C PRO A 164 9.27 7.50 17.84
N TYR A 165 10.29 6.68 18.08
CA TYR A 165 11.40 6.49 17.15
C TYR A 165 11.01 5.76 15.88
N GLU A 166 9.85 5.11 15.88
CA GLU A 166 9.32 4.40 14.72
C GLU A 166 8.28 5.21 13.95
N PHE A 167 7.98 6.44 14.33
CA PHE A 167 7.02 7.27 13.61
C PHE A 167 7.50 7.60 12.20
N LEU A 168 6.58 7.46 11.23
CA LEU A 168 6.80 7.76 9.82
C LEU A 168 5.82 8.86 9.39
N THR A 169 6.33 9.86 8.68
CA THR A 169 5.51 10.92 8.10
C THR A 169 4.83 10.44 6.81
N SER A 170 3.81 11.16 6.33
CA SER A 170 3.25 10.90 5.00
C SER A 170 4.29 11.11 3.90
N ARG A 171 5.24 12.02 4.08
CA ARG A 171 6.40 12.20 3.20
C ARG A 171 7.26 10.93 3.14
N ASP A 172 7.50 10.25 4.26
CA ASP A 172 8.23 8.96 4.26
C ASP A 172 7.48 7.90 3.46
N ILE A 173 6.16 7.82 3.58
CA ILE A 173 5.33 6.87 2.80
C ILE A 173 5.32 7.24 1.31
N VAL A 174 5.32 8.53 0.96
CA VAL A 174 5.50 8.98 -0.44
C VAL A 174 6.85 8.48 -0.97
N TRP A 175 7.94 8.67 -0.22
CA TRP A 175 9.26 8.17 -0.62
C TRP A 175 9.29 6.64 -0.78
N ILE A 176 8.62 5.88 0.09
CA ILE A 176 8.47 4.41 -0.09
C ILE A 176 7.78 4.12 -1.42
N ASN A 177 6.67 4.79 -1.74
CA ASN A 177 5.94 4.55 -2.98
C ASN A 177 6.69 5.05 -4.23
N MET A 178 7.72 5.87 -4.05
CA MET A 178 8.60 6.35 -5.11
C MET A 178 9.90 5.54 -5.21
N LEU A 179 10.08 4.43 -4.47
CA LEU A 179 11.35 3.68 -4.46
C LEU A 179 11.88 3.36 -5.88
N GLY A 180 11.01 2.99 -6.82
CA GLY A 180 11.38 2.76 -8.22
C GLY A 180 11.72 4.02 -9.02
N ASP A 181 11.26 5.21 -8.59
CA ASP A 181 11.58 6.50 -9.19
C ASP A 181 12.86 7.13 -8.59
N LEU A 182 13.25 6.74 -7.38
CA LEU A 182 14.32 7.43 -6.63
C LEU A 182 15.67 7.39 -7.32
N ASP A 183 16.05 6.25 -7.91
CA ASP A 183 17.34 6.10 -8.58
C ASP A 183 17.39 6.90 -9.90
N GLU A 184 16.28 6.96 -10.65
CA GLU A 184 16.18 7.79 -11.86
C GLU A 184 16.15 9.29 -11.52
N LEU A 185 15.48 9.67 -10.42
CA LEU A 185 15.54 11.04 -9.90
C LEU A 185 16.96 11.40 -9.45
N ALA A 186 17.64 10.50 -8.75
CA ALA A 186 19.04 10.71 -8.35
C ALA A 186 19.93 10.91 -9.58
N LEU A 187 19.80 10.05 -10.60
CA LEU A 187 20.56 10.15 -11.84
C LEU A 187 20.28 11.47 -12.57
N SER A 188 19.01 11.81 -12.78
CA SER A 188 18.59 12.99 -13.55
C SER A 188 18.90 14.34 -12.85
N LEU A 189 18.89 14.37 -11.52
CA LEU A 189 19.24 15.56 -10.73
C LEU A 189 20.75 15.70 -10.49
N SER A 190 21.51 14.62 -10.69
CA SER A 190 22.95 14.63 -10.49
C SER A 190 23.73 15.31 -11.62
N SER A 191 24.94 15.77 -11.30
CA SER A 191 25.92 16.22 -12.30
C SER A 191 26.61 15.01 -12.95
N ALA A 192 27.21 15.18 -14.13
CA ALA A 192 27.85 14.12 -14.95
C ALA A 192 28.92 13.22 -14.26
N ASN A 193 29.24 13.45 -12.97
CA ASN A 193 30.20 12.68 -12.17
C ASN A 193 29.54 11.87 -11.03
N TYR A 194 28.21 11.67 -11.03
CA TYR A 194 27.58 10.78 -10.07
C TYR A 194 27.99 9.34 -10.37
N SER A 195 28.66 8.71 -9.42
CA SER A 195 29.02 7.30 -9.50
C SER A 195 27.76 6.45 -9.39
N ASP A 196 27.61 5.53 -10.34
CA ASP A 196 26.49 4.62 -10.58
C ASP A 196 26.34 3.54 -9.49
N ASP A 197 26.24 3.96 -8.23
CA ASP A 197 25.80 3.09 -7.14
C ASP A 197 24.26 3.14 -7.08
N GLN A 198 23.63 2.58 -8.11
CA GLN A 198 22.19 2.29 -8.10
C GLN A 198 21.89 1.41 -6.90
N LEU A 199 20.99 1.87 -6.04
CA LEU A 199 20.60 1.14 -4.84
C LEU A 199 19.52 0.10 -5.15
N PHE A 200 18.78 0.33 -6.24
CA PHE A 200 17.64 -0.45 -6.70
C PHE A 200 17.75 -0.73 -8.20
N ASP A 201 18.68 -1.63 -8.58
CA ASP A 201 18.71 -2.19 -9.93
C ASP A 201 17.54 -3.19 -10.10
N GLU A 202 16.38 -2.67 -10.50
CA GLU A 202 15.16 -3.44 -10.70
C GLU A 202 15.07 -3.96 -12.14
N HIS A 203 15.00 -5.28 -12.30
CA HIS A 203 14.72 -5.93 -13.59
C HIS A 203 13.46 -6.77 -13.47
N CYS A 204 12.77 -7.00 -14.58
CA CYS A 204 11.55 -7.80 -14.59
C CYS A 204 11.48 -8.66 -15.85
N THR A 205 10.91 -9.86 -15.74
CA THR A 205 10.61 -10.72 -16.89
C THR A 205 9.11 -10.99 -16.97
N GLY A 206 8.49 -10.60 -18.08
CA GLY A 206 7.10 -10.92 -18.40
C GLY A 206 6.97 -12.00 -19.47
N LEU A 207 5.97 -12.87 -19.36
CA LEU A 207 5.60 -13.84 -20.39
C LEU A 207 4.09 -13.79 -20.64
N VAL A 208 3.73 -13.67 -21.92
CA VAL A 208 2.35 -13.82 -22.40
C VAL A 208 2.31 -14.99 -23.36
N LYS A 209 1.57 -16.05 -23.00
CA LYS A 209 1.55 -17.32 -23.73
C LYS A 209 0.13 -17.72 -24.13
N LEU A 210 -0.17 -17.59 -25.43
CA LEU A 210 -1.33 -18.22 -26.04
C LEU A 210 -1.03 -19.71 -26.30
N LEU A 211 -1.94 -20.59 -25.87
CA LEU A 211 -1.83 -22.02 -26.15
C LEU A 211 -2.00 -22.31 -27.65
N PRO A 212 -1.38 -23.39 -28.18
CA PRO A 212 -1.46 -23.69 -29.61
C PRO A 212 -2.89 -23.88 -30.15
N ASP A 213 -3.81 -24.32 -29.31
CA ASP A 213 -5.22 -24.53 -29.62
C ASP A 213 -6.12 -23.31 -29.33
N TRP A 214 -5.52 -22.20 -28.90
CA TRP A 214 -6.17 -20.94 -28.55
C TRP A 214 -7.18 -21.07 -27.39
N SER A 215 -7.10 -22.16 -26.62
CA SER A 215 -8.02 -22.41 -25.50
C SER A 215 -7.75 -21.49 -24.30
N ASN A 216 -6.52 -21.00 -24.16
CA ASN A 216 -6.13 -20.18 -23.02
C ASN A 216 -4.98 -19.21 -23.33
N LEU A 217 -4.95 -18.12 -22.57
CA LEU A 217 -3.91 -17.11 -22.55
C LEU A 217 -3.35 -17.00 -21.14
N TYR A 218 -2.12 -17.46 -20.95
CA TYR A 218 -1.41 -17.32 -19.67
C TYR A 218 -0.58 -16.06 -19.66
N THR A 219 -0.52 -15.40 -18.50
CA THR A 219 0.35 -14.28 -18.22
C THR A 219 1.15 -14.57 -16.97
N SER A 220 2.45 -14.31 -16.98
CA SER A 220 3.30 -14.38 -15.80
C SER A 220 4.27 -13.22 -15.75
N HIS A 221 4.66 -12.85 -14.55
CA HIS A 221 5.65 -11.83 -14.27
C HIS A 221 6.62 -12.34 -13.19
N VAL A 222 7.89 -11.99 -13.31
CA VAL A 222 8.95 -12.36 -12.35
C VAL A 222 9.82 -11.13 -12.12
N THR A 223 9.71 -10.54 -10.94
CA THR A 223 10.56 -9.44 -10.50
C THR A 223 11.93 -9.91 -10.07
N TRP A 224 12.94 -9.13 -10.42
CA TRP A 224 14.29 -9.23 -9.92
C TRP A 224 14.54 -7.96 -9.10
N ASN A 225 14.69 -8.13 -7.80
CA ASN A 225 14.96 -7.04 -6.87
C ASN A 225 15.93 -7.55 -5.80
N SER A 226 16.48 -6.62 -5.02
CA SER A 226 17.35 -6.89 -3.88
C SER A 226 16.66 -7.82 -2.85
N TYR A 227 17.42 -8.72 -2.24
CA TYR A 227 16.86 -9.66 -1.24
C TYR A 227 16.28 -8.95 0.00
N GLN A 228 16.76 -7.75 0.32
CA GLN A 228 16.24 -6.93 1.43
C GLN A 228 14.78 -6.48 1.19
N SER A 229 14.30 -6.47 -0.06
CA SER A 229 12.91 -6.13 -0.41
C SER A 229 11.90 -7.24 -0.10
N MET A 230 12.34 -8.49 0.16
CA MET A 230 11.47 -9.69 0.17
C MET A 230 10.46 -9.82 1.34
N LEU A 231 10.04 -8.72 1.96
CA LEU A 231 8.81 -8.67 2.73
C LEU A 231 7.65 -8.40 1.76
N ARG A 232 6.87 -9.44 1.47
CA ARG A 232 5.83 -9.37 0.42
C ARG A 232 4.43 -9.40 1.00
N ILE A 233 3.53 -8.61 0.42
CA ILE A 233 2.10 -8.64 0.71
C ILE A 233 1.35 -8.82 -0.61
N GLN A 234 0.57 -9.89 -0.73
CA GLN A 234 -0.45 -9.98 -1.76
C GLN A 234 -1.65 -9.16 -1.29
N LYS A 235 -2.06 -8.17 -2.09
CA LYS A 235 -3.13 -7.25 -1.76
C LYS A 235 -4.31 -7.43 -2.69
N MET A 236 -5.50 -7.35 -2.13
CA MET A 236 -6.74 -7.29 -2.86
C MET A 236 -7.53 -6.08 -2.36
N TYR A 237 -7.74 -5.10 -3.24
CA TYR A 237 -8.54 -3.93 -2.95
C TYR A 237 -9.89 -4.03 -3.65
N VAL A 238 -10.95 -3.75 -2.89
CA VAL A 238 -12.31 -3.55 -3.38
C VAL A 238 -12.75 -2.16 -2.92
N MET A 239 -12.38 -1.15 -3.72
CA MET A 239 -12.56 0.26 -3.40
C MET A 239 -13.60 0.90 -4.30
N ASN A 240 -14.74 1.29 -3.74
CA ASN A 240 -15.89 1.84 -4.46
C ASN A 240 -15.75 3.35 -4.74
N LEU A 241 -14.61 3.74 -5.32
CA LEU A 241 -14.33 5.13 -5.71
C LEU A 241 -15.02 5.49 -7.02
N HIS A 242 -15.46 6.74 -7.16
CA HIS A 242 -16.11 7.26 -8.35
C HIS A 242 -15.11 7.95 -9.28
N LEU A 243 -15.47 8.05 -10.57
CA LEU A 243 -14.60 8.68 -11.58
C LEU A 243 -14.27 10.14 -11.29
N ALA A 244 -15.20 10.89 -10.70
CA ALA A 244 -15.11 12.31 -10.41
C ALA A 244 -16.03 12.66 -9.23
N PRO A 245 -15.85 13.82 -8.56
CA PRO A 245 -16.71 14.23 -7.46
C PRO A 245 -18.19 14.26 -7.87
N GLY A 246 -19.05 13.59 -7.10
CA GLY A 246 -20.49 13.56 -7.35
C GLY A 246 -20.94 12.74 -8.57
N ASN A 247 -20.02 12.05 -9.25
CA ASN A 247 -20.35 11.09 -10.31
C ASN A 247 -20.93 9.82 -9.67
N ALA A 248 -21.96 9.22 -10.28
CA ALA A 248 -22.53 7.95 -9.83
C ALA A 248 -21.75 6.72 -10.35
N GLN A 249 -20.88 6.90 -11.34
CA GLN A 249 -20.10 5.83 -11.95
C GLN A 249 -18.84 5.55 -11.14
N ILE A 250 -18.77 4.32 -10.62
CA ILE A 250 -17.58 3.73 -9.99
C ILE A 250 -16.50 3.49 -11.05
N ILE A 251 -15.23 3.66 -10.68
CA ILE A 251 -14.09 3.39 -11.57
C ILE A 251 -14.10 1.93 -12.06
N PRO A 252 -13.73 1.63 -13.31
CA PRO A 252 -13.69 0.25 -13.80
C PRO A 252 -12.76 -0.67 -12.98
N GLY A 253 -11.67 -0.11 -12.43
CA GLY A 253 -10.67 -0.82 -11.64
C GLY A 253 -10.99 -0.95 -10.15
N TYR A 254 -12.25 -0.80 -9.72
CA TYR A 254 -12.64 -0.79 -8.30
C TYR A 254 -12.29 -2.08 -7.54
N LYS A 255 -12.07 -3.18 -8.27
CA LYS A 255 -11.62 -4.47 -7.73
C LYS A 255 -10.32 -4.87 -8.38
N MET A 256 -9.25 -4.95 -7.59
CA MET A 256 -7.91 -5.29 -8.06
C MET A 256 -7.23 -6.27 -7.10
N SER A 257 -6.39 -7.15 -7.64
CA SER A 257 -5.50 -8.03 -6.88
C SER A 257 -4.08 -7.85 -7.42
N MET A 258 -3.11 -7.73 -6.52
CA MET A 258 -1.73 -7.40 -6.87
C MET A 258 -0.72 -8.00 -5.90
N SER A 259 0.45 -8.34 -6.42
CA SER A 259 1.70 -8.47 -5.66
C SER A 259 2.17 -7.07 -5.26
N SER A 260 2.55 -6.89 -4.00
CA SER A 260 2.97 -5.61 -3.46
C SER A 260 3.91 -5.81 -2.26
N TYR A 261 4.26 -4.70 -1.61
CA TYR A 261 5.12 -4.63 -0.45
C TYR A 261 4.42 -3.85 0.68
N PRO A 262 4.89 -3.93 1.94
CA PRO A 262 4.39 -3.10 3.02
C PRO A 262 4.51 -1.61 2.69
N ALA A 263 3.48 -0.82 3.04
CA ALA A 263 3.36 0.63 2.78
C ALA A 263 3.19 1.09 1.31
N PHE A 264 3.26 0.18 0.33
CA PHE A 264 2.92 0.51 -1.06
C PHE A 264 1.41 0.49 -1.31
N VAL A 265 0.80 1.57 -1.77
CA VAL A 265 -0.63 1.59 -2.12
C VAL A 265 -0.89 1.18 -3.59
N GLN A 266 0.15 0.68 -4.26
CA GLN A 266 0.15 0.29 -5.66
C GLN A 266 0.81 -1.07 -5.88
N VAL A 267 0.72 -1.56 -7.13
CA VAL A 267 1.58 -2.65 -7.60
C VAL A 267 3.00 -2.11 -7.56
N GLN A 268 3.86 -2.77 -6.78
CA GLN A 268 5.29 -2.71 -7.00
C GLN A 268 5.72 -4.18 -7.02
N GLU A 269 6.34 -4.56 -8.12
CA GLU A 269 6.77 -5.93 -8.37
C GLU A 269 8.13 -6.16 -7.75
#